data_AF-A0A9W4WHG5-F1
#
_entry.id   AF-A0A9W4WHG5-F1
#
_cell.length_a   1.000
_cell.length_b   1.000
_cell.length_c   1.000
_cell.angle_alpha   90.00
_cell.angle_beta   90.00
_cell.angle_gamma   90.00
#
_symmetry.space_group_name_H-M   'P 1'
#
loop_
_entity.id
_entity.type
_entity.pdbx_description
1 polymer ?
#
loop_
_entity_poly.entity_id
_entity_poly.type
_entity_poly.pdbx_seq_one_letter_code
_entity_poly.pdbx_strand_id
1 'polypeptide(L)'
;MRQPPVEEEGFYLSWALLIQTSLLILSLCSSYYLQLKKIRAIHETVISIFAGMFVGLVIRMSPGSIIQDMVTFNYSYFFNLLLPPIILNSGYEMKKENFFRNLGTILTFAFLGTFISAVVIGVLVWMLSALGVGSLSLSFLDSMIFGSVLSATDPVTVLTIFQALKVDPKLYSIIFGESILNDAVSIVLYELRINIKK
;
A
#
# COMPACT_ATOMS: atom_id res chain seq x y z
N MET A 1 -19.68 29.98 -1.81
CA MET A 1 -20.12 28.62 -1.45
C MET A 1 -20.48 28.65 0.02
N ARG A 2 -21.72 28.33 0.39
CA ARG A 2 -22.22 28.40 1.77
C ARG A 2 -21.83 27.09 2.46
N GLN A 3 -21.08 27.13 3.55
CA GLN A 3 -20.83 25.94 4.36
C GLN A 3 -22.17 25.37 4.85
N PRO A 4 -22.40 24.05 4.75
CA PRO A 4 -23.61 23.45 5.30
C PRO A 4 -23.63 23.63 6.83
N PRO A 5 -24.82 23.68 7.46
CA PRO A 5 -24.93 23.78 8.91
C PRO A 5 -24.28 22.57 9.60
N VAL A 6 -23.67 22.80 10.77
CA VAL A 6 -22.87 21.80 11.55
C VAL A 6 -23.64 20.49 11.81
N GLU A 7 -24.97 20.55 11.88
CA GLU A 7 -25.83 19.36 12.06
C GLU A 7 -25.86 18.43 10.83
N GLU A 8 -25.75 18.98 9.61
CA GLU A 8 -25.70 18.18 8.38
C GLU A 8 -24.36 17.45 8.24
N GLU A 9 -23.25 18.07 8.63
CA GLU A 9 -21.92 17.42 8.63
C GLU A 9 -21.88 16.19 9.56
N GLY A 10 -22.44 16.30 10.77
CA GLY A 10 -22.50 15.18 11.72
C GLY A 10 -23.30 13.99 11.21
N PHE A 11 -24.36 14.26 10.43
CA PHE A 11 -25.14 13.21 9.78
C PHE A 11 -24.31 12.49 8.70
N TYR A 12 -23.68 13.22 7.78
CA TYR A 12 -22.86 12.61 6.72
C TYR A 12 -21.64 11.86 7.28
N LEU A 13 -21.04 12.36 8.36
CA LEU A 13 -19.93 11.68 9.04
C LEU A 13 -20.37 10.34 9.62
N SER A 14 -21.57 10.28 10.21
CA SER A 14 -22.14 9.05 10.76
C SER A 14 -22.40 8.01 9.65
N TRP A 15 -22.89 8.44 8.49
CA TRP A 15 -23.07 7.57 7.32
C TRP A 15 -21.74 7.08 6.74
N ALA A 16 -20.73 7.95 6.64
CA ALA A 16 -19.40 7.59 6.17
C ALA A 16 -18.74 6.55 7.10
N LEU A 17 -18.81 6.77 8.42
CA LEU A 17 -18.31 5.84 9.42
C LEU A 17 -19.08 4.51 9.38
N LEU A 18 -20.40 4.53 9.18
CA LEU A 18 -21.20 3.31 9.05
C LEU A 18 -20.79 2.50 7.80
N ILE A 19 -20.56 3.18 6.67
CA ILE A 19 -20.08 2.53 5.44
C ILE A 19 -18.67 1.94 5.67
N GLN A 20 -17.74 2.70 6.24
CA GLN A 20 -16.37 2.23 6.49
C GLN A 20 -16.32 1.05 7.49
N THR A 21 -17.08 1.14 8.58
CA THR A 21 -17.16 0.07 9.58
C THR A 21 -17.85 -1.18 9.04
N SER A 22 -18.93 -1.03 8.26
CA SER A 22 -19.58 -2.17 7.61
C SER A 22 -18.68 -2.84 6.56
N LEU A 23 -17.91 -2.07 5.78
CA LEU A 23 -16.90 -2.61 4.87
C LEU A 23 -15.81 -3.38 5.60
N LEU A 24 -15.32 -2.86 6.73
CA LEU A 24 -14.36 -3.56 7.59
C LEU A 24 -14.93 -4.87 8.13
N ILE A 25 -16.17 -4.85 8.65
CA ILE A 25 -16.84 -6.06 9.16
C ILE A 25 -17.06 -7.08 8.04
N LEU A 26 -17.53 -6.66 6.87
CA LEU A 26 -17.72 -7.53 5.71
C LEU A 26 -16.39 -8.13 5.24
N SER A 27 -15.32 -7.33 5.21
CA SER A 27 -13.96 -7.80 4.88
C SER A 27 -13.50 -8.88 5.85
N LEU A 28 -13.66 -8.64 7.16
CA LEU A 28 -13.29 -9.61 8.21
C LEU A 28 -14.14 -10.88 8.15
N CYS A 29 -15.46 -10.76 7.98
CA CYS A 29 -16.37 -11.90 7.87
C CYS A 29 -16.10 -12.71 6.59
N SER A 30 -15.88 -12.05 5.46
CA SER A 30 -15.52 -12.70 4.19
C SER A 30 -14.20 -13.44 4.32
N SER A 31 -13.18 -12.80 4.92
CA SER A 31 -11.88 -13.42 5.18
C SER A 31 -12.01 -14.65 6.08
N TYR A 32 -12.75 -14.55 7.19
CA TYR A 32 -13.03 -15.67 8.09
C TYR A 32 -13.78 -16.81 7.38
N TYR A 33 -14.79 -16.50 6.55
CA TYR A 33 -15.54 -17.50 5.78
C TYR A 33 -14.68 -18.24 4.76
N LEU A 34 -13.80 -17.52 4.05
CA LEU A 34 -12.85 -18.11 3.09
C LEU A 34 -11.85 -19.04 3.78
N GLN A 35 -11.35 -18.64 4.95
CA GLN A 35 -10.47 -19.46 5.77
C GLN A 35 -11.17 -20.75 6.24
N LEU A 36 -12.45 -20.68 6.62
CA LEU A 36 -13.25 -21.87 6.99
C LEU A 36 -13.47 -22.82 5.80
N LYS A 37 -13.77 -22.28 4.61
CA LYS A 37 -13.98 -23.11 3.41
C LYS A 37 -12.68 -23.60 2.75
N LYS A 38 -11.51 -23.17 3.25
CA LYS A 38 -10.19 -23.64 2.78
C LYS A 38 -9.96 -23.44 1.27
N ILE A 39 -10.65 -22.45 0.68
CA ILE A 39 -10.55 -22.13 -0.75
C ILE A 39 -9.22 -21.41 -0.98
N ARG A 40 -8.22 -22.12 -1.51
CA ARG A 40 -6.90 -21.54 -1.81
C ARG A 40 -6.82 -20.82 -3.16
N ALA A 41 -7.90 -20.80 -3.93
CA ALA A 41 -7.89 -20.25 -5.28
C ALA A 41 -7.89 -18.71 -5.32
N ILE A 42 -8.41 -18.05 -4.28
CA ILE A 42 -8.53 -16.58 -4.24
C ILE A 42 -8.01 -16.09 -2.89
N HIS A 43 -7.03 -15.18 -2.92
CA HIS A 43 -6.50 -14.54 -1.71
C HIS A 43 -7.55 -13.58 -1.14
N GLU A 44 -7.72 -13.59 0.18
CA GLU A 44 -8.70 -12.76 0.90
C GLU A 44 -8.56 -11.26 0.58
N THR A 45 -7.33 -10.77 0.42
CA THR A 45 -7.06 -9.36 0.04
C THR A 45 -7.66 -8.97 -1.30
N VAL A 46 -7.67 -9.88 -2.28
CA VAL A 46 -8.21 -9.61 -3.63
C VAL A 46 -9.72 -9.36 -3.54
N ILE A 47 -10.43 -10.19 -2.77
CA ILE A 47 -11.88 -10.06 -2.59
C ILE A 47 -12.22 -8.73 -1.90
N SER A 48 -11.47 -8.36 -0.85
CA SER A 48 -11.67 -7.08 -0.16
C SER A 48 -11.37 -5.87 -1.05
N ILE A 49 -10.35 -5.94 -1.91
CA ILE A 49 -10.05 -4.88 -2.89
C ILE A 49 -11.20 -4.72 -3.89
N PHE A 50 -11.70 -5.83 -4.47
CA PHE A 50 -12.81 -5.77 -5.42
C PHE A 50 -14.11 -5.28 -4.77
N ALA A 51 -14.40 -5.70 -3.54
CA ALA A 51 -15.56 -5.23 -2.79
C ALA A 51 -15.47 -3.71 -2.50
N GLY A 52 -14.30 -3.23 -2.05
CA GLY A 52 -14.05 -1.81 -1.83
C GLY A 52 -14.15 -0.99 -3.12
N MET A 53 -13.60 -1.50 -4.23
CA MET A 53 -13.70 -0.85 -5.54
C MET A 53 -15.15 -0.77 -6.02
N PHE A 54 -15.94 -1.83 -5.85
CA PHE A 54 -17.35 -1.83 -6.22
C PHE A 54 -18.15 -0.80 -5.41
N VAL A 55 -17.99 -0.79 -4.08
CA VAL A 55 -18.68 0.18 -3.22
C VAL A 55 -18.21 1.62 -3.50
N GLY A 56 -16.92 1.83 -3.71
CA GLY A 56 -16.37 3.13 -4.13
C GLY A 56 -16.95 3.63 -5.44
N LEU A 57 -17.15 2.74 -6.43
CA LEU A 57 -17.79 3.06 -7.70
C LEU A 57 -19.26 3.44 -7.51
N VAL A 58 -20.01 2.68 -6.71
CA VAL A 58 -21.42 2.97 -6.40
C VAL A 58 -21.57 4.33 -5.73
N ILE A 59 -20.69 4.66 -4.76
CA ILE A 59 -20.69 5.95 -4.07
C ILE A 59 -20.35 7.09 -5.05
N ARG A 60 -19.42 6.86 -5.98
CA ARG A 60 -19.03 7.86 -7.00
C ARG A 60 -20.13 8.12 -8.03
N MET A 61 -20.96 7.12 -8.33
CA MET A 61 -22.14 7.27 -9.20
C MET A 61 -23.33 7.95 -8.50
N SER A 62 -23.34 7.98 -7.15
CA SER A 62 -24.42 8.60 -6.37
C SER A 62 -24.24 10.13 -6.27
N PRO A 63 -25.30 10.95 -6.40
CA PRO A 63 -25.23 12.42 -6.45
C PRO A 63 -25.00 13.11 -5.08
N GLY A 64 -24.18 12.52 -4.20
CA GLY A 64 -23.84 13.07 -2.87
C GLY A 64 -22.35 13.43 -2.75
N SER A 65 -21.99 14.68 -3.05
CA SER A 65 -20.58 15.14 -3.05
C SER A 65 -19.93 15.11 -1.65
N ILE A 66 -20.71 15.29 -0.58
CA ILE A 66 -20.18 15.37 0.80
C ILE A 66 -19.78 13.98 1.34
N ILE A 67 -20.53 12.94 0.97
CA ILE A 67 -20.22 11.55 1.38
C ILE A 67 -18.94 11.08 0.70
N GLN A 68 -18.68 11.50 -0.54
CA GLN A 68 -17.48 11.12 -1.28
C GLN A 68 -16.21 11.60 -0.56
N ASP A 69 -16.19 12.85 -0.09
CA ASP A 69 -15.03 13.42 0.62
C ASP A 69 -14.82 12.77 1.99
N MET A 70 -15.90 12.46 2.73
CA MET A 70 -15.80 11.83 4.05
C MET A 70 -15.44 10.33 4.00
N VAL A 71 -15.75 9.64 2.90
CA VAL A 71 -15.39 8.22 2.69
C VAL A 71 -13.96 8.07 2.15
N THR A 72 -13.26 9.17 1.82
CA THR A 72 -11.86 9.10 1.39
C THR A 72 -10.94 8.49 2.44
N PHE A 73 -9.94 7.75 1.98
CA PHE A 73 -8.97 7.11 2.84
C PHE A 73 -8.00 8.14 3.43
N ASN A 74 -7.92 8.21 4.77
CA ASN A 74 -6.97 9.06 5.46
C ASN A 74 -5.70 8.28 5.82
N TYR A 75 -4.62 8.57 5.09
CA TYR A 75 -3.31 7.96 5.28
C TYR A 75 -2.79 8.09 6.72
N SER A 76 -3.09 9.20 7.42
CA SER A 76 -2.62 9.43 8.79
C SER A 76 -3.16 8.39 9.78
N TYR A 77 -4.40 7.94 9.62
CA TYR A 77 -4.94 6.87 10.47
C TYR A 77 -4.24 5.54 10.19
N PHE A 78 -3.97 5.23 8.93
CA PHE A 78 -3.21 4.02 8.59
C PHE A 78 -1.78 4.05 9.17
N PHE A 79 -1.02 5.12 8.92
CA PHE A 79 0.38 5.23 9.35
C PHE A 79 0.54 5.37 10.87
N ASN A 80 -0.36 6.07 11.56
CA ASN A 80 -0.22 6.30 13.00
C ASN A 80 -0.90 5.25 13.87
N LEU A 81 -1.97 4.60 13.39
CA LEU A 81 -2.76 3.65 14.19
C LEU A 81 -2.55 2.19 13.78
N LEU A 82 -2.57 1.89 12.47
CA LEU A 82 -2.55 0.50 11.98
C LEU A 82 -1.13 -0.03 11.75
N LEU A 83 -0.26 0.78 11.16
CA LEU A 83 1.09 0.38 10.77
C LEU A 83 2.01 0.05 11.96
N PRO A 84 2.02 0.80 13.08
CA PRO A 84 2.94 0.51 14.19
C PRO A 84 2.68 -0.85 14.87
N PRO A 85 1.43 -1.24 15.19
CA PRO A 85 1.15 -2.59 15.69
C PRO A 85 1.53 -3.71 14.71
N ILE A 86 1.32 -3.52 13.41
CA ILE A 86 1.66 -4.51 12.38
C ILE A 86 3.17 -4.73 12.32
N ILE A 87 3.95 -3.64 12.20
CA ILE A 87 5.42 -3.72 12.17
C ILE A 87 5.97 -4.28 13.49
N LEU A 88 5.38 -3.91 14.63
CA LEU A 88 5.78 -4.43 15.94
C LEU A 88 5.57 -5.94 16.02
N ASN A 89 4.40 -6.45 15.59
CA ASN A 89 4.12 -7.89 15.59
C ASN A 89 5.08 -8.66 14.67
N SER A 90 5.25 -8.18 13.43
CA SER A 90 6.18 -8.79 12.46
C SER A 90 7.64 -8.75 12.93
N GLY A 91 8.04 -7.66 13.60
CA GLY A 91 9.38 -7.51 14.19
C GLY A 91 9.60 -8.37 15.44
N TYR A 92 8.55 -8.64 16.22
CA TYR A 92 8.64 -9.51 17.40
C TYR A 92 8.83 -10.99 17.02
N GLU A 93 8.18 -11.44 15.96
CA GLU A 93 8.34 -12.80 15.44
C GLU A 93 9.68 -13.01 14.70
N MET A 94 10.35 -11.93 14.31
CA MET A 94 11.62 -12.02 13.57
C MET A 94 12.78 -12.47 14.48
N LYS A 95 13.52 -13.49 14.04
CA LYS A 95 14.77 -13.92 14.68
C LYS A 95 15.89 -12.89 14.45
N LYS A 96 16.14 -12.04 15.46
CA LYS A 96 17.16 -10.97 15.40
C LYS A 96 18.54 -11.46 14.93
N GLU A 97 18.98 -12.64 15.37
CA GLU A 97 20.27 -13.22 14.96
C GLU A 97 20.36 -13.43 13.44
N ASN A 98 19.29 -13.93 12.81
CA ASN A 98 19.25 -14.12 11.35
C ASN A 98 19.24 -12.80 10.60
N PHE A 99 18.56 -11.79 11.13
CA PHE A 99 18.53 -10.45 10.55
C PHE A 99 19.92 -9.83 10.51
N PHE A 100 20.61 -9.76 11.67
CA PHE A 100 21.94 -9.15 11.74
C PHE A 100 23.01 -9.95 10.99
N ARG A 101 22.90 -11.29 10.96
CA ARG A 101 23.83 -12.14 10.19
C ARG A 101 23.72 -11.94 8.68
N ASN A 102 22.55 -11.58 8.17
CA ASN A 102 22.31 -11.38 6.73
C ASN A 102 22.14 -9.90 6.35
N LEU A 103 22.53 -8.97 7.24
CA LEU A 103 22.33 -7.54 7.06
C LEU A 103 22.96 -7.01 5.77
N GLY A 104 24.11 -7.55 5.35
CA GLY A 104 24.74 -7.19 4.07
C GLY A 104 23.88 -7.55 2.85
N THR A 105 23.28 -8.73 2.86
CA THR A 105 22.36 -9.17 1.79
C THR A 105 21.09 -8.31 1.78
N ILE A 106 20.54 -8.02 2.97
CA ILE A 106 19.39 -7.15 3.13
C ILE A 106 19.67 -5.76 2.55
N LEU A 107 20.79 -5.13 2.92
CA LEU A 107 21.18 -3.82 2.40
C LEU A 107 21.38 -3.87 0.88
N THR A 108 22.01 -4.92 0.37
CA THR A 108 22.27 -5.04 -1.07
C THR A 108 20.95 -5.06 -1.85
N PHE A 109 19.98 -5.86 -1.41
CA PHE A 109 18.65 -5.88 -2.05
C PHE A 109 17.87 -4.59 -1.84
N ALA A 110 17.87 -4.02 -0.63
CA ALA A 110 17.15 -2.80 -0.31
C ALA A 110 17.67 -1.56 -1.07
N PHE A 111 18.97 -1.47 -1.34
CA PHE A 111 19.54 -0.35 -2.08
C PHE A 111 19.58 -0.63 -3.59
N LEU A 112 20.26 -1.69 -4.01
CA LEU A 112 20.42 -1.97 -5.44
C LEU A 112 19.12 -2.43 -6.08
N GLY A 113 18.37 -3.31 -5.41
CA GLY A 113 17.09 -3.82 -5.92
C GLY A 113 16.08 -2.69 -6.11
N THR A 114 15.92 -1.84 -5.10
CA THR A 114 15.05 -0.65 -5.14
C THR A 114 15.48 0.33 -6.22
N PHE A 115 16.77 0.65 -6.30
CA PHE A 115 17.28 1.57 -7.31
C PHE A 115 17.02 1.07 -8.73
N ILE A 116 17.32 -0.21 -8.99
CA ILE A 116 17.07 -0.84 -10.29
C ILE A 116 15.56 -0.85 -10.58
N SER A 117 14.73 -1.21 -9.60
CA SER A 117 13.26 -1.20 -9.74
C SER A 117 12.74 0.20 -10.10
N ALA A 118 13.19 1.24 -9.40
CA ALA A 118 12.81 2.62 -9.66
C ALA A 118 13.18 3.08 -11.08
N VAL A 119 14.40 2.76 -11.52
CA VAL A 119 14.87 3.10 -12.88
C VAL A 119 14.08 2.33 -13.94
N VAL A 120 13.89 1.02 -13.76
CA VAL A 120 13.17 0.18 -14.72
C VAL A 120 11.73 0.63 -14.87
N ILE A 121 11.01 0.84 -13.77
CA ILE A 121 9.62 1.34 -13.80
C ILE A 121 9.57 2.73 -14.42
N GLY A 122 10.47 3.63 -14.03
CA GLY A 122 10.50 4.99 -14.56
C GLY A 122 10.74 5.04 -16.07
N VAL A 123 11.68 4.23 -16.57
CA VAL A 123 11.96 4.10 -18.01
C VAL A 123 10.78 3.45 -18.74
N LEU A 124 10.14 2.43 -18.17
CA LEU A 124 8.96 1.81 -18.76
C LEU A 124 7.81 2.82 -18.92
N VAL A 125 7.53 3.61 -17.88
CA VAL A 125 6.49 4.64 -17.95
C VAL A 125 6.83 5.74 -18.95
N TRP A 126 8.10 6.14 -19.02
CA TRP A 126 8.55 7.10 -20.03
C TRP A 126 8.38 6.56 -21.46
N MET A 127 8.74 5.30 -21.70
CA MET A 127 8.53 4.65 -23.01
C MET A 127 7.04 4.57 -23.37
N LEU A 128 6.18 4.20 -22.42
CA LEU A 128 4.72 4.15 -22.63
C LEU A 128 4.14 5.54 -22.97
N SER A 129 4.64 6.60 -22.32
CA SER A 129 4.28 7.98 -22.63
C SER A 129 4.75 8.38 -24.04
N ALA A 130 5.97 8.01 -24.43
CA ALA A 130 6.51 8.26 -25.78
C ALA A 130 5.74 7.51 -26.89
N LEU A 131 5.19 6.34 -26.59
CA LEU A 131 4.32 5.56 -27.50
C LEU A 131 2.90 6.14 -27.63
N GLY A 132 2.56 7.22 -26.91
CA GLY A 132 1.27 7.88 -27.00
C GLY A 132 0.11 7.12 -26.33
N VAL A 133 0.42 6.12 -25.49
CA VAL A 133 -0.59 5.34 -24.78
C VAL A 133 -1.17 6.20 -23.66
N GLY A 134 -2.40 6.68 -23.83
CA GLY A 134 -3.18 7.32 -22.76
C GLY A 134 -3.09 8.85 -22.67
N SER A 135 -2.67 9.57 -23.71
CA SER A 135 -2.63 11.05 -23.76
C SER A 135 -1.83 11.74 -22.62
N LEU A 136 -1.06 10.99 -21.84
CA LEU A 136 -0.19 11.54 -20.81
C LEU A 136 1.13 11.99 -21.45
N SER A 137 1.36 13.30 -21.49
CA SER A 137 2.68 13.90 -21.78
C SER A 137 3.49 13.98 -20.47
N LEU A 138 4.08 12.87 -20.04
CA LEU A 138 4.96 12.86 -18.87
C LEU A 138 6.39 13.19 -19.30
N SER A 139 7.02 14.12 -18.59
CA SER A 139 8.46 14.31 -18.73
C SER A 139 9.20 13.09 -18.19
N PHE A 140 10.39 12.82 -18.70
CA PHE A 140 11.28 11.78 -18.15
C PHE A 140 11.46 11.94 -16.63
N LEU A 141 11.51 13.19 -16.15
CA LEU A 141 11.54 13.54 -14.74
C LEU A 141 10.34 12.98 -13.95
N ASP A 142 9.13 13.17 -14.47
CA ASP A 142 7.90 12.77 -13.79
C ASP A 142 7.74 11.24 -13.82
N SER A 143 8.16 10.58 -14.91
CA SER A 143 8.22 9.13 -14.98
C SER A 143 9.20 8.53 -13.98
N MET A 144 10.36 9.15 -13.76
CA MET A 144 11.34 8.70 -12.76
C MET A 144 10.83 8.89 -11.32
N ILE A 145 10.12 10.00 -11.04
CA ILE A 145 9.46 10.21 -9.74
C ILE A 145 8.42 9.10 -9.50
N PHE A 146 7.61 8.80 -10.51
CA PHE A 146 6.65 7.70 -10.44
C PHE A 146 7.34 6.34 -10.20
N GLY A 147 8.46 6.09 -10.87
CA GLY A 147 9.30 4.91 -10.64
C GLY A 147 9.81 4.80 -9.20
N SER A 148 10.29 5.90 -8.62
CA SER A 148 10.75 5.91 -7.21
C SER A 148 9.63 5.63 -6.21
N VAL A 149 8.42 6.12 -6.45
CA VAL A 149 7.28 5.85 -5.55
C VAL A 149 6.83 4.39 -5.64
N LEU A 150 6.85 3.81 -6.84
CA LEU A 150 6.46 2.41 -7.05
C LEU A 150 7.54 1.37 -6.70
N SER A 151 8.79 1.79 -6.48
CA SER A 151 9.85 0.84 -6.12
C SER A 151 9.72 0.33 -4.69
N ALA A 152 9.06 1.09 -3.81
CA ALA A 152 8.73 0.69 -2.44
C ALA A 152 7.77 -0.52 -2.44
N THR A 153 8.15 -1.59 -1.74
CA THR A 153 7.38 -2.84 -1.67
C THR A 153 6.86 -3.07 -0.25
N ASP A 154 5.54 -3.30 -0.12
CA ASP A 154 4.93 -3.65 1.18
C ASP A 154 5.05 -5.16 1.44
N PRO A 155 5.76 -5.60 2.50
CA PRO A 155 5.94 -7.01 2.78
C PRO A 155 4.78 -7.60 3.58
N VAL A 156 3.86 -6.80 4.12
CA VAL A 156 2.88 -7.25 5.14
C VAL A 156 2.07 -8.44 4.66
N THR A 157 1.56 -8.38 3.43
CA THR A 157 0.77 -9.49 2.86
C THR A 157 1.62 -10.73 2.58
N VAL A 158 2.87 -10.57 2.16
CA VAL A 158 3.76 -11.70 1.87
C VAL A 158 4.22 -12.37 3.16
N LEU A 159 4.52 -11.58 4.19
CA LEU A 159 4.98 -12.08 5.48
C LEU A 159 3.89 -12.89 6.20
N THR A 160 2.62 -12.47 6.14
CA THR A 160 1.52 -13.23 6.73
C THR A 160 1.35 -14.60 6.07
N ILE A 161 1.46 -14.67 4.74
CA ILE A 161 1.46 -15.94 4.00
C ILE A 161 2.66 -16.81 4.40
N PHE A 162 3.85 -16.21 4.54
CA PHE A 162 5.08 -16.94 4.88
C PHE A 162 5.04 -17.51 6.29
N GLN A 163 4.42 -16.81 7.24
CA GLN A 163 4.13 -17.32 8.58
C GLN A 163 3.17 -18.51 8.51
N ALA A 164 2.09 -18.41 7.72
CA ALA A 164 1.14 -19.50 7.53
C ALA A 164 1.78 -20.75 6.90
N LEU A 165 2.76 -20.55 6.01
CA LEU A 165 3.51 -21.63 5.34
C LEU A 165 4.75 -22.12 6.12
N LYS A 166 5.07 -21.51 7.27
CA LYS A 166 6.27 -21.83 8.09
C LYS A 166 7.57 -21.82 7.27
N VAL A 167 7.78 -20.77 6.49
CA VAL A 167 8.98 -20.57 5.66
C VAL A 167 10.24 -20.42 6.52
N ASP A 168 11.42 -20.68 5.92
CA ASP A 168 12.72 -20.51 6.58
C ASP A 168 12.83 -19.13 7.25
N PRO A 169 13.13 -19.07 8.56
CA PRO A 169 13.32 -17.83 9.29
C PRO A 169 14.38 -16.89 8.68
N LYS A 170 15.34 -17.41 7.92
CA LYS A 170 16.32 -16.61 7.17
C LYS A 170 15.64 -15.81 6.06
N LEU A 171 14.79 -16.45 5.27
CA LEU A 171 14.10 -15.79 4.15
C LEU A 171 13.10 -14.75 4.66
N TYR A 172 12.39 -15.07 5.75
CA TYR A 172 11.51 -14.13 6.44
C TYR A 172 12.26 -12.86 6.87
N SER A 173 13.41 -13.01 7.55
CA SER A 173 14.23 -11.86 7.99
C SER A 173 14.78 -11.04 6.82
N ILE A 174 15.14 -11.68 5.70
CA ILE A 174 15.68 -10.97 4.54
C ILE A 174 14.61 -10.09 3.89
N ILE A 175 13.42 -10.64 3.62
CA ILE A 175 12.33 -9.90 2.96
C ILE A 175 11.80 -8.79 3.87
N PHE A 176 11.58 -9.08 5.16
CA PHE A 176 11.14 -8.07 6.11
C PHE A 176 12.14 -6.89 6.19
N GLY A 177 13.44 -7.18 6.25
CA GLY A 177 14.47 -6.15 6.29
C GLY A 177 14.60 -5.37 5.00
N GLU A 178 14.52 -6.05 3.85
CA GLU A 178 14.60 -5.44 2.53
C GLU A 178 13.48 -4.42 2.34
N SER A 179 12.25 -4.81 2.64
CA SER A 179 11.09 -3.94 2.44
C SER A 179 11.06 -2.73 3.40
N ILE A 180 11.49 -2.88 4.67
CA ILE A 180 11.61 -1.72 5.59
C ILE A 180 12.63 -0.70 5.08
N LEU A 181 13.77 -1.16 4.57
CA LEU A 181 14.83 -0.29 4.10
C LEU A 181 14.53 0.29 2.71
N ASN A 182 13.86 -0.47 1.85
CA ASN A 182 13.38 -0.05 0.54
C ASN A 182 12.50 1.21 0.66
N ASP A 183 11.56 1.25 1.61
CA ASP A 183 10.71 2.43 1.84
C ASP A 183 11.55 3.70 2.08
N ALA A 184 12.58 3.62 2.92
CA ALA A 184 13.47 4.75 3.16
C ALA A 184 14.28 5.16 1.91
N VAL A 185 14.78 4.17 1.15
CA VAL A 185 15.52 4.41 -0.10
C VAL A 185 14.60 5.08 -1.14
N SER A 186 13.36 4.64 -1.26
CA SER A 186 12.36 5.18 -2.18
C SER A 186 12.08 6.67 -1.92
N ILE A 187 11.93 7.05 -0.63
CA ILE A 187 11.72 8.44 -0.20
C ILE A 187 12.95 9.29 -0.53
N VAL A 188 14.16 8.77 -0.31
CA VAL A 188 15.39 9.48 -0.66
C VAL A 188 15.51 9.67 -2.17
N LEU A 189 15.18 8.67 -2.98
CA LEU A 189 15.18 8.79 -4.45
C LEU A 189 14.15 9.81 -4.94
N TYR A 190 12.97 9.82 -4.34
CA TYR A 190 11.92 10.79 -4.60
C TYR A 190 12.39 12.23 -4.29
N GLU A 191 12.92 12.46 -3.09
CA GLU A 191 13.44 13.77 -2.65
C GLU A 191 14.61 14.25 -3.51
N LEU A 192 15.57 13.37 -3.80
CA LEU A 192 16.71 13.67 -4.67
C LEU A 192 16.23 14.13 -6.04
N ARG A 193 15.20 13.48 -6.60
CA ARG A 193 14.70 13.85 -7.92
C ARG A 193 13.91 15.16 -7.92
N ILE A 194 13.13 15.42 -6.87
CA ILE A 194 12.43 16.70 -6.70
C ILE A 194 13.41 17.85 -6.52
N ASN A 195 14.48 17.64 -5.78
CA ASN A 195 15.50 18.66 -5.58
C ASN A 195 16.17 19.07 -6.91
N ILE A 196 16.43 18.10 -7.80
CA ILE A 196 16.97 18.34 -9.15
C ILE A 196 15.97 19.08 -10.08
N LYS A 197 14.67 19.03 -9.80
CA LYS A 197 13.63 19.71 -10.59
C LYS A 197 13.48 21.20 -10.22
N LYS A 198 13.96 21.62 -9.05
CA LYS A 198 14.00 23.02 -8.61
C LYS A 198 15.23 23.73 -9.19
#